data_AF-A0A1M6U6L4-F1
#
_entry.id   AF-A0A1M6U6L4-F1
#
_cell.length_a   1.000
_cell.length_b   1.000
_cell.length_c   1.000
_cell.angle_alpha   90.00
_cell.angle_beta   90.00
_cell.angle_gamma   90.00
#
_symmetry.space_group_name_H-M   'P 1'
#
loop_
_entity.id
_entity.type
_entity.pdbx_description
1 polymer ?
#
loop_
_entity_poly.entity_id
_entity_poly.type
_entity_poly.pdbx_seq_one_letter_code
_entity_poly.pdbx_strand_id
1 'polypeptide(L)'
;MLQIRKAVSIIKKNNILILICASLIIALIILNIYQYKKSLTIKIEYGERISSIEAYALVLPSRMILDEILNSDAIDEISLAKAIEHINVTKSLAFSGVGGFSQVNSFLDNTEKDLKKLYKLIKQNGNEGEIDALIKKTTENQKKSLKTYEEIRKFFKEYMSQRNEDREDEEWALLWYRNSQGESDELIKIIERGLR
;
A
#
# COMPACT_ATOMS: atom_id res chain seq x y z
N MET A 1 -45.90 -18.32 56.17
CA MET A 1 -45.22 -17.00 55.99
C MET A 1 -43.76 -17.12 55.54
N LEU A 2 -42.95 -18.04 56.10
CA LEU A 2 -41.52 -18.21 55.76
C LEU A 2 -41.26 -18.66 54.31
N GLN A 3 -42.09 -19.54 53.75
CA GLN A 3 -41.93 -20.04 52.37
C GLN A 3 -42.26 -18.99 51.30
N ILE A 4 -43.24 -18.11 51.55
CA ILE A 4 -43.61 -17.00 50.63
C ILE A 4 -42.47 -15.97 50.56
N ARG A 5 -41.84 -15.63 51.70
CA ARG A 5 -40.68 -14.72 51.73
C ARG A 5 -39.47 -15.29 50.98
N LYS A 6 -39.23 -16.60 51.06
CA LYS A 6 -38.18 -17.28 50.27
C LYS A 6 -38.49 -17.23 48.77
N ALA A 7 -39.72 -17.49 48.35
CA ALA A 7 -40.12 -17.43 46.94
C ALA A 7 -39.95 -16.01 46.34
N VAL A 8 -40.40 -14.96 47.05
CA VAL A 8 -40.23 -13.56 46.63
C VAL A 8 -38.76 -13.16 46.52
N SER A 9 -37.91 -13.63 47.44
CA SER A 9 -36.46 -13.38 47.39
C SER A 9 -35.78 -14.06 46.20
N ILE A 10 -36.22 -15.26 45.81
CA ILE A 10 -35.69 -15.99 44.65
C ILE A 10 -36.09 -15.29 43.35
N ILE A 11 -37.36 -14.85 43.22
CA ILE A 11 -37.83 -14.10 42.06
C ILE A 11 -37.07 -12.79 41.89
N LYS A 12 -36.83 -12.04 42.98
CA LYS A 12 -36.01 -10.82 42.94
C LYS A 12 -34.56 -11.09 42.50
N LYS A 13 -33.93 -12.15 43.02
CA LYS A 13 -32.56 -12.53 42.62
C LYS A 13 -32.50 -12.93 41.14
N ASN A 14 -33.48 -13.69 40.65
CA ASN A 14 -33.56 -14.09 39.24
C ASN A 14 -33.78 -12.88 38.33
N ASN A 15 -34.63 -11.92 38.70
CA ASN A 15 -34.82 -10.69 37.92
C ASN A 15 -33.54 -9.83 37.86
N ILE A 16 -32.81 -9.72 38.97
CA ILE A 16 -31.51 -9.03 39.00
C ILE A 16 -30.50 -9.76 38.09
N LEU A 17 -30.47 -11.09 38.13
CA LEU A 17 -29.61 -11.91 37.28
C LEU A 17 -29.94 -11.72 35.78
N ILE A 18 -31.23 -11.72 35.43
CA ILE A 18 -31.69 -11.47 34.05
C ILE A 18 -31.26 -10.08 33.57
N LEU A 19 -31.40 -9.06 34.40
CA LEU A 19 -30.95 -7.69 34.09
C LEU A 19 -29.44 -7.63 33.88
N ILE A 20 -28.65 -8.27 34.74
CA ILE A 20 -27.18 -8.33 34.60
C ILE A 20 -26.81 -9.05 33.30
N CYS A 21 -27.42 -10.21 33.00
CA CYS A 21 -27.17 -10.95 31.77
C CYS A 21 -27.53 -10.15 30.52
N ALA A 22 -28.70 -9.50 30.50
CA ALA A 22 -29.11 -8.64 29.40
C ALA A 22 -28.13 -7.47 29.19
N SER A 23 -27.66 -6.86 30.28
CA SER A 23 -26.67 -5.79 30.25
C SER A 23 -25.33 -6.24 29.67
N LEU A 24 -24.86 -7.43 30.05
CA LEU A 24 -23.63 -8.03 29.52
C LEU A 24 -23.75 -8.37 28.03
N ILE A 25 -24.89 -8.92 27.60
CA ILE A 25 -25.15 -9.21 26.17
C ILE A 25 -25.10 -7.91 25.35
N ILE A 26 -25.76 -6.84 25.82
CA ILE A 26 -25.74 -5.53 25.15
C ILE A 26 -24.31 -4.98 25.08
N ALA A 27 -23.55 -5.03 26.18
CA ALA A 27 -22.16 -4.58 26.20
C ALA A 27 -21.25 -5.35 25.22
N LEU A 28 -21.43 -6.68 25.13
CA LEU A 28 -20.69 -7.53 24.19
C LEU A 28 -21.07 -7.22 22.73
N ILE A 29 -22.35 -6.98 22.43
CA ILE A 29 -22.80 -6.57 21.10
C ILE A 29 -22.16 -5.24 20.70
N ILE A 30 -22.18 -4.24 21.58
CA ILE A 30 -21.56 -2.92 21.32
C ILE A 30 -20.05 -3.06 21.09
N LEU A 31 -19.36 -3.85 21.92
CA LEU A 31 -17.92 -4.10 21.78
C LEU A 31 -17.60 -4.77 20.43
N ASN A 32 -18.37 -5.77 20.03
CA ASN A 32 -18.21 -6.44 18.74
C ASN A 32 -18.43 -5.48 17.56
N ILE A 33 -19.47 -4.64 17.61
CA ILE A 33 -19.73 -3.63 16.57
C ILE A 33 -18.57 -2.63 16.49
N TYR A 34 -18.06 -2.18 17.64
CA TYR A 34 -16.92 -1.27 17.70
C TYR A 34 -15.65 -1.90 17.11
N GLN A 35 -15.33 -3.13 17.51
CA GLN A 35 -14.18 -3.88 16.99
C GLN A 35 -14.30 -4.11 15.48
N TYR A 36 -15.49 -4.49 15.00
CA TYR A 36 -15.76 -4.66 13.58
C TYR A 36 -15.54 -3.36 12.80
N LYS A 37 -16.10 -2.23 13.28
CA LYS A 37 -15.92 -0.92 12.64
C LYS A 37 -14.45 -0.51 12.61
N LYS A 38 -13.72 -0.68 13.71
CA LYS A 38 -12.29 -0.39 13.80
C LYS A 38 -11.47 -1.25 12.81
N SER A 39 -11.78 -2.54 12.73
CA SER A 39 -11.14 -3.46 11.77
C SER A 39 -11.38 -3.02 10.33
N LEU A 40 -12.62 -2.65 9.99
CA LEU A 40 -12.96 -2.17 8.65
C LEU A 40 -12.21 -0.88 8.28
N THR A 41 -12.13 0.09 9.19
CA THR A 41 -11.36 1.32 8.96
C THR A 41 -9.89 1.04 8.69
N ILE A 42 -9.27 0.15 9.47
CA ILE A 42 -7.87 -0.24 9.27
C ILE A 42 -7.68 -0.88 7.89
N LYS A 43 -8.58 -1.77 7.47
CA LYS A 43 -8.52 -2.40 6.14
C LYS A 43 -8.65 -1.39 5.00
N ILE A 44 -9.55 -0.42 5.15
CA ILE A 44 -9.75 0.64 4.16
C ILE A 44 -8.50 1.49 4.04
N GLU A 45 -8.00 2.03 5.16
CA GLU A 45 -6.78 2.84 5.16
C GLU A 45 -5.58 2.07 4.61
N TYR A 46 -5.46 0.79 4.92
CA TYR A 46 -4.36 -0.03 4.43
C TYR A 46 -4.46 -0.30 2.93
N GLY A 47 -5.67 -0.58 2.44
CA GLY A 47 -5.93 -0.74 1.01
C GLY A 47 -5.58 0.51 0.21
N GLU A 48 -6.06 1.67 0.65
CA GLU A 48 -5.75 2.96 0.02
C GLU A 48 -4.24 3.21 -0.06
N ARG A 49 -3.50 2.86 1.00
CA ARG A 49 -2.03 3.01 1.04
C ARG A 49 -1.33 2.14 0.01
N ILE A 50 -1.71 0.86 -0.11
CA ILE A 50 -1.06 -0.03 -1.07
C ILE A 50 -1.38 0.42 -2.50
N SER A 51 -2.64 0.75 -2.79
CA SER A 51 -3.04 1.26 -4.10
C SER A 51 -2.25 2.52 -4.46
N SER A 52 -2.01 3.39 -3.48
CA SER A 52 -1.20 4.60 -3.67
C SER A 52 0.27 4.29 -3.96
N ILE A 53 0.89 3.35 -3.23
CA ILE A 53 2.28 2.93 -3.47
C ILE A 53 2.42 2.31 -4.86
N GLU A 54 1.51 1.40 -5.19
CA GLU A 54 1.51 0.69 -6.47
C GLU A 54 1.43 1.67 -7.64
N ALA A 55 0.39 2.51 -7.66
CA ALA A 55 0.15 3.42 -8.77
C ALA A 55 1.17 4.56 -8.81
N TYR A 56 1.37 5.25 -7.69
CA TYR A 56 2.13 6.50 -7.66
C TYR A 56 3.62 6.30 -7.42
N ALA A 57 4.06 5.25 -6.71
CA ALA A 57 5.49 5.06 -6.43
C ALA A 57 6.16 4.05 -7.35
N LEU A 58 5.48 2.94 -7.69
CA LEU A 58 6.09 1.87 -8.48
C LEU A 58 5.87 2.04 -9.99
N VAL A 59 4.66 2.42 -10.42
CA VAL A 59 4.29 2.41 -11.84
C VAL A 59 4.55 3.75 -12.50
N LEU A 60 3.90 4.81 -12.02
CA LEU A 60 3.84 6.08 -12.73
C LEU A 60 5.23 6.72 -12.93
N PRO A 61 6.09 6.84 -11.90
CA PRO A 61 7.42 7.42 -12.08
C PRO A 61 8.29 6.57 -13.00
N SER A 62 8.23 5.26 -12.85
CA SER A 62 9.04 4.35 -13.67
C SER A 62 8.65 4.37 -15.15
N ARG A 63 7.35 4.43 -15.47
CA ARG A 63 6.91 4.58 -16.86
C ARG A 63 7.35 5.90 -17.44
N MET A 64 7.12 7.01 -16.73
CA MET A 64 7.50 8.33 -17.20
C MET A 64 9.02 8.44 -17.44
N ILE A 65 9.82 7.98 -16.48
CA ILE A 65 11.28 8.00 -16.63
C ILE A 65 11.71 7.12 -17.80
N LEU A 66 11.13 5.93 -17.98
CA LEU A 66 11.47 5.09 -19.13
C LEU A 66 11.06 5.74 -20.45
N ASP A 67 9.91 6.40 -20.51
CA ASP A 67 9.45 7.11 -21.71
C ASP A 67 10.36 8.31 -22.03
N GLU A 68 10.78 9.07 -21.03
CA GLU A 68 11.65 10.24 -21.19
C GLU A 68 13.10 9.85 -21.48
N ILE A 69 13.61 8.73 -20.93
CA ILE A 69 14.99 8.28 -21.09
C ILE A 69 15.17 7.40 -22.34
N LEU A 70 14.20 6.55 -22.70
CA LEU A 70 14.36 5.58 -23.79
C LEU A 70 13.89 6.09 -25.16
N ASN A 71 12.97 7.04 -25.23
CA ASN A 71 12.39 7.48 -26.51
C ASN A 71 13.05 8.73 -27.10
N SER A 72 13.96 9.39 -26.39
CA SER A 72 14.64 10.57 -26.91
C SER A 72 15.95 10.19 -27.58
N ASP A 73 16.11 10.54 -28.86
CA ASP A 73 17.39 10.46 -29.59
C ASP A 73 18.51 11.26 -28.90
N ALA A 74 18.14 12.19 -28.00
CA ALA A 74 19.01 12.79 -26.99
C ALA A 74 18.19 13.18 -25.76
N ILE A 75 18.57 12.71 -24.57
CA ILE A 75 17.93 13.10 -23.31
C ILE A 75 18.25 14.57 -23.04
N ASP A 76 17.22 15.41 -22.93
CA ASP A 76 17.37 16.84 -22.72
C ASP A 76 17.14 17.28 -21.25
N GLU A 77 17.57 18.51 -20.95
CA GLU A 77 17.49 19.13 -19.63
C GLU A 77 16.04 19.29 -19.12
N ILE A 78 15.10 19.57 -20.02
CA ILE A 78 13.68 19.81 -19.70
C ILE A 78 13.01 18.50 -19.30
N SER A 79 13.24 17.44 -20.07
CA SER A 79 12.72 16.10 -19.81
C SER A 79 13.22 15.60 -18.45
N LEU A 80 14.51 15.71 -18.16
CA LEU A 80 15.05 15.32 -16.85
C LEU A 80 14.50 16.14 -15.68
N ALA A 81 14.28 17.44 -15.87
CA ALA A 81 13.68 18.28 -14.84
C ALA A 81 12.24 17.82 -14.50
N LYS A 82 11.46 17.41 -15.51
CA LYS A 82 10.11 16.86 -15.31
C LYS A 82 10.15 15.54 -14.56
N ALA A 83 10.99 14.58 -14.95
CA ALA A 83 11.18 13.33 -14.20
C ALA A 83 11.49 13.58 -12.71
N ILE A 84 12.39 14.52 -12.42
CA ILE A 84 12.77 14.87 -11.05
C ILE A 84 11.58 15.46 -10.28
N GLU A 85 10.82 16.37 -10.89
CA GLU A 85 9.61 16.95 -10.29
C GLU A 85 8.58 15.86 -9.95
N HIS A 86 8.33 14.94 -10.89
CA HIS A 86 7.43 13.82 -10.68
C HIS A 86 7.86 12.91 -9.53
N ILE A 87 9.17 12.64 -9.39
CA ILE A 87 9.70 11.89 -8.24
C ILE A 87 9.47 12.65 -6.94
N ASN A 88 9.68 13.97 -6.91
CA ASN A 88 9.45 14.78 -5.70
C ASN A 88 7.97 14.78 -5.28
N VAL A 89 7.05 14.95 -6.23
CA VAL A 89 5.60 14.86 -5.98
C VAL A 89 5.26 13.47 -5.44
N THR A 90 5.78 12.42 -6.07
CA THR A 90 5.57 11.03 -5.64
C THR A 90 6.05 10.78 -4.23
N LYS A 91 7.24 11.27 -3.87
CA LYS A 91 7.78 11.17 -2.51
C LYS A 91 6.85 11.82 -1.49
N SER A 92 6.27 12.98 -1.80
CA SER A 92 5.33 13.65 -0.90
C SER A 92 4.07 12.82 -0.64
N LEU A 93 3.59 12.08 -1.65
CA LEU A 93 2.44 11.18 -1.54
C LEU A 93 2.79 9.88 -0.80
N ALA A 94 4.00 9.36 -1.01
CA ALA A 94 4.48 8.17 -0.31
C ALA A 94 4.72 8.44 1.20
N PHE A 95 5.12 9.65 1.59
CA PHE A 95 5.40 10.01 2.98
C PHE A 95 4.15 10.35 3.81
N SER A 96 3.02 10.74 3.21
CA SER A 96 1.85 11.26 3.94
C SER A 96 1.00 10.21 4.69
N GLY A 97 1.54 9.03 4.98
CA GLY A 97 0.78 8.03 5.76
C GLY A 97 1.33 6.61 5.83
N VAL A 98 2.54 6.35 5.32
CA VAL A 98 3.01 4.97 5.13
C VAL A 98 4.31 4.67 5.89
N GLY A 99 4.20 4.47 7.20
CA GLY A 99 5.22 3.71 7.93
C GLY A 99 5.20 2.25 7.46
N GLY A 100 6.31 1.75 6.91
CA GLY A 100 6.44 0.31 6.57
C GLY A 100 7.06 -0.04 5.22
N PHE A 101 7.33 0.92 4.32
CA PHE A 101 7.90 0.64 2.98
C PHE A 101 9.25 1.32 2.78
N SER A 102 10.23 0.90 3.57
CA SER A 102 11.58 1.48 3.56
C SER A 102 12.25 1.42 2.19
N GLN A 103 11.98 0.36 1.43
CA GLN A 103 12.54 0.17 0.09
C GLN A 103 11.90 1.08 -0.96
N VAL A 104 10.62 1.45 -0.81
CA VAL A 104 9.98 2.42 -1.72
C VAL A 104 10.64 3.78 -1.57
N ASN A 105 10.85 4.23 -0.32
CA ASN A 105 11.56 5.49 -0.06
C ASN A 105 13.00 5.44 -0.60
N SER A 106 13.71 4.34 -0.34
CA SER A 106 15.08 4.17 -0.83
C SER A 106 15.15 4.17 -2.36
N PHE A 107 14.18 3.53 -3.03
CA PHE A 107 14.07 3.52 -4.49
C PHE A 107 13.83 4.92 -5.05
N LEU A 108 12.90 5.68 -4.48
CA LEU A 108 12.59 7.05 -4.90
C LEU A 108 13.78 7.99 -4.67
N ASP A 109 14.44 7.89 -3.51
CA ASP A 109 15.63 8.69 -3.17
C ASP A 109 16.80 8.40 -4.12
N ASN A 110 17.06 7.12 -4.42
CA ASN A 110 18.11 6.73 -5.34
C ASN A 110 17.80 7.19 -6.78
N THR A 111 16.54 7.07 -7.20
CA THR A 111 16.09 7.55 -8.51
C THR A 111 16.27 9.06 -8.63
N GLU A 112 15.85 9.84 -7.63
CA GLU A 112 16.05 11.29 -7.60
C GLU A 112 17.53 11.65 -7.71
N LYS A 113 18.39 10.97 -6.94
CA LYS A 113 19.83 11.19 -6.93
C LYS A 113 20.47 10.90 -8.28
N ASP A 114 20.10 9.78 -8.90
CA ASP A 114 20.63 9.39 -10.21
C ASP A 114 20.17 10.37 -11.30
N LEU A 115 18.89 10.77 -11.30
CA LEU A 115 18.37 11.77 -12.25
C LEU A 115 19.03 13.15 -12.08
N LYS A 116 19.22 13.62 -10.84
CA LYS A 116 19.94 14.89 -10.58
C LYS A 116 21.38 14.84 -11.04
N LYS A 117 22.05 13.69 -10.88
CA LYS A 117 23.41 13.49 -11.38
C LYS A 117 23.42 13.52 -12.91
N LEU A 118 22.47 12.85 -13.56
CA LEU A 118 22.33 12.82 -15.01
C LEU A 118 22.08 14.22 -15.58
N TYR A 119 21.17 14.97 -14.96
CA TYR A 119 20.89 16.37 -15.30
C TYR A 119 22.15 17.25 -15.22
N LYS A 120 22.95 17.11 -14.16
CA LYS A 120 24.20 17.85 -14.03
C LYS A 120 25.21 17.49 -15.13
N LEU A 121 25.35 16.20 -15.44
CA LEU A 121 26.27 15.73 -16.48
C LEU A 121 25.89 16.28 -17.85
N ILE A 122 24.61 16.19 -18.24
CA ILE A 122 24.13 16.71 -19.52
C ILE A 122 24.34 18.23 -19.61
N LYS A 123 23.97 18.97 -18.56
CA LYS A 123 24.14 20.43 -18.52
C LYS A 123 25.59 20.89 -18.65
N GLN A 124 26.54 20.09 -18.19
CA GLN A 124 27.96 20.43 -18.17
C GLN A 124 28.74 19.85 -19.36
N ASN A 125 28.07 19.26 -20.36
CA ASN A 125 28.70 18.46 -21.43
C ASN A 125 29.67 17.43 -20.83
N GLY A 126 29.19 16.68 -19.84
CA GLY A 126 29.94 15.68 -19.10
C GLY A 126 30.37 14.50 -19.97
N ASN A 127 31.12 13.59 -19.37
CA ASN A 127 31.62 12.40 -20.06
C ASN A 127 30.47 11.51 -20.55
N GLU A 128 30.38 11.28 -21.87
CA GLU A 128 29.36 10.44 -22.51
C GLU A 128 29.29 9.04 -21.90
N GLY A 129 30.43 8.42 -21.58
CA GLY A 129 30.46 7.11 -20.95
C GLY A 129 29.89 7.10 -19.52
N GLU A 130 29.98 8.21 -18.78
CA GLU A 130 29.36 8.34 -17.48
C GLU A 130 27.84 8.56 -17.58
N ILE A 131 27.41 9.31 -18.60
CA ILE A 131 26.00 9.53 -18.95
C ILE A 131 25.35 8.18 -19.31
N ASP A 132 25.95 7.41 -20.23
CA ASP A 132 25.46 6.10 -20.66
C ASP A 132 25.36 5.10 -19.51
N ALA A 133 26.38 5.06 -18.65
CA ALA A 133 26.37 4.20 -17.46
C ALA A 133 25.22 4.55 -16.52
N LEU A 134 24.95 5.84 -16.33
CA LEU A 134 23.88 6.31 -15.45
C LEU A 134 22.49 6.11 -16.05
N ILE A 135 22.34 6.26 -17.36
CA ILE A 135 21.11 5.93 -18.11
C ILE A 135 20.80 4.44 -17.97
N LYS A 136 21.79 3.58 -18.19
CA LYS A 136 21.63 2.13 -18.06
C LYS A 136 21.21 1.74 -16.64
N LYS A 137 21.90 2.27 -15.63
CA LYS A 137 21.57 2.04 -14.21
C LYS A 137 20.14 2.50 -13.89
N THR A 138 19.76 3.70 -14.32
CA THR A 138 18.43 4.25 -14.07
C THR A 138 17.36 3.39 -14.73
N THR A 139 17.57 3.00 -15.99
CA THR A 139 16.67 2.12 -16.76
C THR A 139 16.47 0.77 -16.08
N GLU A 140 17.54 0.13 -15.62
CA GLU A 140 17.48 -1.16 -14.91
C GLU A 140 16.68 -1.04 -13.60
N ASN A 141 16.89 0.04 -12.85
CA ASN A 141 16.12 0.32 -11.63
C ASN A 141 14.63 0.54 -11.91
N GLN A 142 14.26 1.28 -12.96
CA GLN A 142 12.86 1.50 -13.31
C GLN A 142 12.18 0.20 -13.79
N LYS A 143 12.86 -0.62 -14.60
CA LYS A 143 12.35 -1.93 -15.01
C LYS A 143 12.08 -2.86 -13.83
N LYS A 144 12.97 -2.82 -12.83
CA LYS A 144 12.81 -3.58 -11.59
C LYS A 144 11.57 -3.15 -10.79
N SER A 145 11.31 -1.85 -10.71
CA SER A 145 10.08 -1.32 -10.10
C SER A 145 8.82 -1.83 -10.81
N LEU A 146 8.79 -1.75 -12.15
CA LEU A 146 7.66 -2.26 -12.94
C LEU A 146 7.46 -3.78 -12.80
N LYS A 147 8.55 -4.54 -12.74
CA LYS A 147 8.47 -5.99 -12.46
C LYS A 147 7.89 -6.27 -11.07
N THR A 148 8.29 -5.49 -10.06
CA THR A 148 7.74 -5.60 -8.70
C THR A 148 6.23 -5.35 -8.70
N TYR A 149 5.78 -4.34 -9.45
CA TYR A 149 4.35 -4.10 -9.68
C TYR A 149 3.65 -5.31 -10.32
N GLU A 150 4.23 -5.94 -11.33
CA GLU A 150 3.65 -7.13 -11.95
C GLU A 150 3.55 -8.31 -10.98
N GLU A 151 4.52 -8.49 -10.09
CA GLU A 151 4.50 -9.52 -9.05
C GLU A 151 3.37 -9.26 -8.03
N ILE A 152 3.18 -8.00 -7.61
CA ILE A 152 2.04 -7.60 -6.77
C ILE A 152 0.73 -7.94 -7.50
N ARG A 153 0.62 -7.58 -8.78
CA ARG A 153 -0.57 -7.87 -9.59
C ARG A 153 -0.85 -9.37 -9.69
N LYS A 154 0.19 -10.18 -9.87
CA LYS A 154 0.05 -11.64 -9.92
C LYS A 154 -0.43 -12.20 -8.57
N PHE A 155 0.15 -11.76 -7.47
CA PHE A 155 -0.24 -12.16 -6.12
C PHE A 155 -1.75 -11.94 -5.87
N PHE A 156 -2.27 -10.77 -6.22
CA PHE A 156 -3.69 -10.47 -6.04
C PHE A 156 -4.61 -11.24 -6.98
N LYS A 157 -4.19 -11.53 -8.21
CA LYS A 157 -4.95 -12.40 -9.12
C LYS A 157 -5.08 -13.82 -8.56
N GLU A 158 -3.97 -14.39 -8.10
CA GLU A 158 -3.97 -15.73 -7.50
C GLU A 158 -4.84 -15.77 -6.23
N TYR A 159 -4.74 -14.73 -5.40
CA TYR A 159 -5.56 -14.58 -4.21
C TYR A 159 -7.07 -14.57 -4.51
N MET A 160 -7.49 -13.90 -5.58
CA MET A 160 -8.90 -13.87 -6.00
C MET A 160 -9.39 -15.18 -6.56
N SER A 161 -8.58 -15.83 -7.41
CA SER A 161 -8.93 -17.13 -7.99
C SER A 161 -9.16 -18.22 -6.93
N GLN A 162 -8.50 -18.13 -5.77
CA GLN A 162 -8.72 -19.07 -4.67
C GLN A 162 -10.01 -18.80 -3.88
N ARG A 163 -10.64 -17.63 -4.03
CA ARG A 163 -11.79 -17.21 -3.21
C ARG A 163 -13.11 -17.09 -3.97
N ASN A 164 -13.13 -16.91 -5.29
CA ASN A 164 -14.36 -16.88 -6.10
C ASN A 164 -14.04 -17.10 -7.59
N GLU A 165 -14.57 -18.16 -8.21
CA GLU A 165 -14.47 -18.40 -9.67
C GLU A 165 -15.40 -17.49 -10.49
N ASP A 166 -16.43 -16.89 -9.88
CA ASP A 166 -17.53 -16.25 -10.62
C ASP A 166 -17.48 -14.71 -10.69
N ARG A 167 -16.41 -14.05 -10.23
CA ARG A 167 -16.35 -12.57 -10.14
C ARG A 167 -14.98 -11.97 -10.49
N GLU A 168 -14.40 -12.38 -11.62
CA GLU A 168 -13.17 -11.76 -12.16
C GLU A 168 -13.29 -10.24 -12.36
N ASP A 169 -14.51 -9.76 -12.64
CA ASP A 169 -14.79 -8.36 -12.97
C ASP A 169 -15.21 -7.49 -11.77
N GLU A 170 -15.41 -8.05 -10.57
CA GLU A 170 -15.58 -7.24 -9.35
C GLU A 170 -14.22 -6.64 -8.92
N GLU A 171 -13.86 -5.65 -9.72
CA GLU A 171 -12.96 -4.54 -9.59
C GLU A 171 -11.65 -4.81 -8.88
N TRP A 172 -10.58 -4.80 -9.69
CA TRP A 172 -9.19 -4.64 -9.26
C TRP A 172 -9.01 -3.58 -8.16
N ALA A 173 -9.83 -2.53 -8.20
CA ALA A 173 -9.88 -1.46 -7.20
C ALA A 173 -10.37 -1.90 -5.81
N LEU A 174 -11.20 -2.94 -5.69
CA LEU A 174 -11.77 -3.41 -4.43
C LEU A 174 -10.85 -4.41 -3.67
N LEU A 175 -9.81 -4.91 -4.33
CA LEU A 175 -8.88 -5.90 -3.77
C LEU A 175 -8.09 -5.37 -2.57
N TRP A 176 -7.73 -4.10 -2.67
CA TRP A 176 -7.01 -3.39 -1.63
C TRP A 176 -7.79 -3.35 -0.31
N TYR A 177 -9.11 -3.22 -0.40
CA TYR A 177 -10.02 -3.08 0.75
C TYR A 177 -10.42 -4.42 1.39
N ARG A 178 -10.16 -5.54 0.70
CA ARG A 178 -10.49 -6.90 1.19
C ARG A 178 -9.35 -7.54 1.99
N ASN A 179 -8.16 -6.93 1.98
CA ASN A 179 -6.99 -7.48 2.67
C ASN A 179 -7.14 -7.54 4.20
N SER A 180 -6.61 -8.60 4.79
CA SER A 180 -6.35 -8.74 6.22
C SER A 180 -4.91 -8.36 6.57
N GLN A 181 -4.63 -8.17 7.85
CA GLN A 181 -3.30 -7.80 8.34
C GLN A 181 -2.20 -8.84 7.97
N GLY A 182 -2.54 -10.11 7.75
CA GLY A 182 -1.54 -11.13 7.35
C GLY A 182 -1.18 -11.10 5.87
N GLU A 183 -2.13 -10.81 4.99
CA GLU A 183 -1.91 -10.68 3.53
C GLU A 183 -1.13 -9.40 3.19
N SER A 184 -1.25 -8.42 4.09
CA SER A 184 -0.51 -7.17 4.10
C SER A 184 1.00 -7.35 4.26
N ASP A 185 1.42 -8.37 5.02
CA ASP A 185 2.84 -8.67 5.25
C ASP A 185 3.52 -9.32 4.03
N GLU A 186 2.80 -10.20 3.31
CA GLU A 186 3.32 -10.79 2.06
C GLU A 186 3.54 -9.74 0.98
N LEU A 187 2.64 -8.75 0.89
CA LEU A 187 2.83 -7.62 -0.01
C LEU A 187 4.05 -6.77 0.33
N ILE A 188 4.26 -6.48 1.62
CA ILE A 188 5.48 -5.79 2.07
C ILE A 188 6.71 -6.61 1.67
N LYS A 189 6.69 -7.94 1.81
CA LYS A 189 7.80 -8.81 1.38
C LYS A 189 8.04 -8.78 -0.12
N ILE A 190 6.99 -8.74 -0.95
CA ILE A 190 7.12 -8.62 -2.41
C ILE A 190 7.81 -7.29 -2.74
N ILE A 191 7.35 -6.18 -2.15
CA ILE A 191 7.94 -4.85 -2.38
C ILE A 191 9.39 -4.79 -1.89
N GLU A 192 9.64 -5.25 -0.66
CA GLU A 192 10.96 -5.23 -0.04
C GLU A 192 11.97 -6.10 -0.80
N ARG A 193 11.53 -7.24 -1.37
CA ARG A 193 12.38 -8.11 -2.19
C ARG A 193 12.57 -7.58 -3.60
N GLY A 194 11.49 -7.07 -4.20
CA GLY A 194 11.47 -6.62 -5.58
C GLY A 194 12.33 -5.39 -5.81
N LEU A 195 12.43 -4.49 -4.82
CA LEU A 195 13.19 -3.25 -4.91
C LEU A 195 14.66 -3.34 -4.42
N ARG A 196 15.01 -4.32 -3.57
CA ARG A 196 16.40 -4.59 -3.12
C ARG A 196 17.34 -4.97 -4.24
#